data_AF-A0A954FRX4-F1
#
_entry.id   AF-A0A954FRX4-F1
#
_cell.length_a   1.000
_cell.length_b   1.000
_cell.length_c   1.000
_cell.angle_alpha   90.00
_cell.angle_beta   90.00
_cell.angle_gamma   90.00
#
_symmetry.space_group_name_H-M   'P 1'
#
loop_
_entity.id
_entity.type
_entity.pdbx_description
1 polymer ?
#
loop_
_entity_poly.entity_id
_entity_poly.type
_entity_poly.pdbx_seq_one_letter_code
_entity_poly.pdbx_strand_id
1 'polypeptide(L)'
;MTFLNLVFLWGLPLLSIPVAIHLLSRRRKEVVKWGAMQFLTTSSIRRRKIWRIDDLLLMLLRALAVAALVMALARPFWHGWGSASGSGRDIVFVWDVSMSMGRTMQGETLFDHLLNRTEEILSYASESDTIRGMVTIGRGEWLSADPAAATDENKRQLLEKLKKVGTTESSADWHACLNSAVRLALPSAANARL
;
A
#
# COMPACT_ATOMS: atom_id res chain seq x y z
N MET A 1 5.44 -3.93 10.39
CA MET A 1 5.79 -4.48 9.07
C MET A 1 4.83 -5.61 8.79
N THR A 2 3.92 -5.43 7.84
CA THR A 2 2.99 -6.47 7.41
C THR A 2 3.41 -6.91 6.01
N PHE A 3 3.47 -8.21 5.78
CA PHE A 3 3.81 -8.79 4.48
C PHE A 3 2.52 -9.28 3.83
N LEU A 4 2.27 -8.85 2.60
CA LEU A 4 1.04 -9.20 1.89
C LEU A 4 1.02 -10.68 1.49
N ASN A 5 2.20 -11.29 1.31
CA ASN A 5 2.36 -12.70 0.96
C ASN A 5 3.49 -13.35 1.77
N LEU A 6 3.18 -13.89 2.95
CA LEU A 6 4.14 -14.57 3.84
C LEU A 6 4.84 -15.77 3.18
N VAL A 7 4.21 -16.43 2.20
CA VAL A 7 4.75 -17.63 1.55
C VAL A 7 6.07 -17.37 0.83
N PHE A 8 6.28 -16.17 0.27
CA PHE A 8 7.52 -15.86 -0.44
C PHE A 8 8.74 -15.69 0.47
N LEU A 9 8.56 -15.56 1.79
CA LEU A 9 9.67 -15.57 2.75
C LEU A 9 10.41 -16.92 2.75
N TRP A 10 9.74 -18.01 2.38
CA TRP A 10 10.36 -19.32 2.17
C TRP A 10 11.33 -19.36 0.98
N GLY A 11 11.40 -18.30 0.18
CA GLY A 11 12.42 -18.10 -0.84
C GLY A 11 13.76 -17.59 -0.30
N LEU A 12 13.83 -17.11 0.95
CA LEU A 12 15.09 -16.63 1.56
C LEU A 12 16.23 -17.66 1.57
N PRO A 13 16.00 -18.98 1.75
CA PRO A 13 17.05 -20.00 1.65
C PRO A 13 17.75 -20.02 0.29
N LEU A 14 17.12 -19.58 -0.82
CA LEU A 14 17.79 -19.47 -2.12
C LEU A 14 18.96 -18.47 -2.09
N LEU A 15 18.94 -17.50 -1.17
CA LEU A 15 20.03 -16.55 -0.97
C LEU A 15 21.35 -17.24 -0.56
N SER A 16 21.26 -18.44 0.02
CA SER A 16 22.43 -19.24 0.41
C SER A 16 23.10 -19.95 -0.77
N ILE A 17 22.41 -20.12 -1.90
CA ILE A 17 22.91 -20.89 -3.06
C ILE A 17 24.18 -20.27 -3.67
N PRO A 18 24.24 -18.96 -3.97
CA PRO A 18 25.46 -18.33 -4.52
C PRO A 18 26.65 -18.45 -3.57
N VAL A 19 26.41 -18.35 -2.26
CA VAL A 19 27.43 -18.45 -1.21
C VAL A 19 27.96 -19.89 -1.13
N ALA A 20 27.06 -20.89 -1.16
CA ALA A 20 27.41 -22.30 -1.14
C ALA A 20 28.25 -22.68 -2.38
N ILE A 21 27.83 -22.26 -3.58
CA ILE A 21 28.56 -22.50 -4.83
C ILE A 21 29.96 -21.89 -4.78
N HIS A 22 30.12 -20.68 -4.22
CA HIS A 22 31.42 -20.04 -4.08
C HIS A 22 32.36 -20.81 -3.14
N LEU A 23 31.87 -21.26 -1.98
CA LEU A 23 32.61 -22.09 -1.03
C LEU A 23 33.09 -23.41 -1.63
N LEU A 24 32.26 -24.04 -2.48
CA LEU A 24 32.61 -25.24 -3.23
C LEU A 24 33.65 -24.97 -4.33
N SER A 25 33.56 -23.85 -5.05
CA SER A 25 34.51 -23.46 -6.09
C SER A 25 35.91 -23.16 -5.54
N ARG A 26 36.01 -22.57 -4.33
CA ARG A 26 37.29 -22.29 -3.68
C ARG A 26 38.13 -23.54 -3.37
N ARG A 27 37.50 -24.71 -3.25
CA ARG A 27 38.20 -25.98 -2.99
C ARG A 27 38.88 -26.59 -4.23
N ARG A 28 38.61 -26.10 -5.45
CA ARG A 28 39.16 -26.65 -6.70
C ARG A 28 40.27 -25.79 -7.33
N LYS A 29 41.11 -25.12 -6.53
CA LYS A 29 42.33 -24.51 -7.08
C LYS A 29 43.42 -25.58 -7.14
N GLU A 30 43.36 -26.42 -8.18
CA GLU A 30 44.48 -27.30 -8.51
C GLU A 30 45.69 -26.46 -8.92
N VAL A 31 46.77 -26.59 -8.15
CA VAL A 31 48.03 -25.90 -8.43
C VAL A 31 48.83 -26.78 -9.38
N VAL A 32 48.71 -26.51 -10.68
CA VAL A 32 49.55 -27.17 -11.70
C VAL A 32 50.97 -26.62 -11.59
N LYS A 33 51.92 -27.44 -11.14
CA LYS A 33 53.34 -27.08 -11.07
C LYS A 33 53.95 -27.19 -12.48
N TRP A 34 54.06 -26.06 -13.18
CA TRP A 34 54.75 -25.99 -14.47
C TRP A 34 56.16 -25.43 -14.28
N GLY A 35 57.18 -26.14 -14.79
CA GLY A 35 58.60 -25.88 -14.50
C GLY A 35 59.14 -24.51 -14.94
N ALA A 36 58.46 -23.80 -15.85
CA ALA A 36 58.87 -22.47 -16.32
C ALA A 36 58.56 -21.31 -15.35
N MET A 37 57.82 -21.55 -14.25
CA MET A 37 57.27 -20.48 -13.40
C MET A 37 58.27 -19.83 -12.43
N GLN A 38 59.48 -20.40 -12.30
CA GLN A 38 60.53 -19.89 -11.41
C GLN A 38 61.08 -18.51 -11.82
N PHE A 39 60.81 -18.05 -13.05
CA PHE A 39 61.26 -16.74 -13.56
C PHE A 39 60.20 -15.61 -13.42
N LEU A 40 58.97 -15.92 -12.98
CA LEU A 40 57.83 -14.97 -12.95
C LEU A 40 57.36 -14.59 -11.53
N THR A 41 58.06 -15.05 -10.49
CA THR A 41 57.59 -14.99 -9.09
C THR A 41 57.66 -13.59 -8.45
N THR A 42 58.40 -12.62 -9.01
CA THR A 42 58.63 -11.31 -8.37
C THR A 42 57.44 -10.35 -8.47
N SER A 43 56.50 -10.54 -9.40
CA SER A 43 55.38 -9.60 -9.64
C SER A 43 53.99 -10.11 -9.25
N SER A 44 53.91 -11.34 -8.71
CA SER A 44 52.65 -12.08 -8.52
C SER A 44 51.91 -11.79 -7.20
N ILE A 45 52.47 -10.99 -6.30
CA ILE A 45 51.93 -10.82 -4.94
C ILE A 45 50.91 -9.67 -4.88
N ARG A 46 51.09 -8.60 -5.67
CA ARG A 46 50.21 -7.42 -5.62
C ARG A 46 48.89 -7.63 -6.36
N ARG A 47 48.90 -8.39 -7.45
CA ARG A 47 47.69 -8.70 -8.25
C ARG A 47 46.70 -9.57 -7.48
N ARG A 48 47.15 -10.49 -6.60
CA ARG A 48 46.25 -11.40 -5.85
C ARG A 48 45.30 -10.73 -4.84
N LYS A 49 45.60 -9.51 -4.38
CA LYS A 49 44.79 -8.80 -3.36
C LYS A 49 43.58 -8.07 -3.96
N ILE A 50 43.74 -7.48 -5.14
CA ILE A 50 42.68 -6.71 -5.83
C ILE A 50 41.55 -7.64 -6.31
N TRP A 51 41.91 -8.77 -6.92
CA TRP A 51 40.93 -9.75 -7.44
C TRP A 51 40.05 -10.36 -6.33
N ARG A 52 40.53 -10.39 -5.08
CA ARG A 52 39.72 -10.84 -3.94
C ARG A 52 38.62 -9.86 -3.54
N ILE A 53 38.81 -8.56 -3.80
CA ILE A 53 37.80 -7.53 -3.51
C ILE A 53 36.71 -7.60 -4.59
N ASP A 54 37.10 -7.76 -5.86
CA ASP A 54 36.16 -7.92 -6.97
C ASP A 54 35.31 -9.19 -6.79
N ASP A 55 35.92 -10.32 -6.42
CA ASP A 55 35.20 -11.57 -6.13
C ASP A 55 34.18 -11.40 -4.99
N LEU A 56 34.53 -10.65 -3.94
CA LEU A 56 33.63 -10.42 -2.81
C LEU A 56 32.49 -9.46 -3.17
N LEU A 57 32.79 -8.41 -3.95
CA LEU A 57 31.80 -7.44 -4.42
C LEU A 57 30.82 -8.07 -5.41
N LEU A 58 31.30 -8.90 -6.33
CA LEU A 58 30.47 -9.70 -7.25
C LEU A 58 29.59 -10.71 -6.51
N MET A 59 30.11 -11.32 -5.44
CA MET A 59 29.33 -12.22 -4.58
C MET A 59 28.20 -11.46 -3.87
N LEU A 60 28.51 -10.28 -3.32
CA LEU A 60 27.54 -9.44 -2.63
C LEU A 60 26.45 -8.95 -3.59
N LEU A 61 26.82 -8.48 -4.78
CA LEU A 61 25.87 -8.04 -5.81
C LEU A 61 24.93 -9.17 -6.25
N ARG A 62 25.46 -10.39 -6.44
CA ARG A 62 24.64 -11.56 -6.82
C ARG A 62 23.65 -11.95 -5.73
N ALA A 63 24.07 -11.93 -4.47
CA ALA A 63 23.16 -12.15 -3.34
C ALA A 63 22.11 -11.03 -3.27
N LEU A 64 22.51 -9.77 -3.41
CA LEU A 64 21.61 -8.62 -3.36
C LEU A 64 20.55 -8.68 -4.47
N ALA A 65 20.92 -9.11 -5.68
CA ALA A 65 19.97 -9.30 -6.78
C ALA A 65 18.89 -10.35 -6.44
N VAL A 66 19.27 -11.48 -5.85
CA VAL A 66 18.33 -12.52 -5.41
C VAL A 66 17.46 -12.01 -4.24
N ALA A 67 18.06 -11.32 -3.27
CA ALA A 67 17.31 -10.71 -2.16
C ALA A 67 16.30 -9.67 -2.66
N ALA A 68 16.70 -8.83 -3.62
CA ALA A 68 15.83 -7.83 -4.24
C ALA A 68 14.65 -8.49 -4.96
N LEU A 69 14.88 -9.60 -5.66
CA LEU A 69 13.82 -10.37 -6.31
C LEU A 69 12.83 -10.94 -5.28
N VAL A 70 13.33 -11.56 -4.21
CA VAL A 70 12.48 -12.11 -3.13
C VAL A 70 11.69 -10.99 -2.44
N MET A 71 12.30 -9.85 -2.17
CA MET A 71 11.61 -8.69 -1.60
C MET A 71 10.57 -8.12 -2.57
N ALA A 72 10.86 -8.05 -3.87
CA ALA A 72 9.90 -7.58 -4.87
C ALA A 72 8.66 -8.49 -4.93
N LEU A 73 8.85 -9.81 -4.85
CA LEU A 73 7.76 -10.80 -4.81
C LEU A 73 7.00 -10.81 -3.47
N ALA A 74 7.71 -10.64 -2.35
CA ALA A 74 7.10 -10.56 -1.03
C ALA A 74 6.29 -9.27 -0.80
N ARG A 75 6.50 -8.25 -1.65
CA ARG A 75 5.88 -6.90 -1.57
C ARG A 75 5.80 -6.42 -0.12
N PRO A 76 6.95 -6.15 0.54
CA PRO A 76 6.95 -5.71 1.92
C PRO A 76 6.19 -4.40 2.03
N PHE A 77 5.16 -4.38 2.88
CA PHE A 77 4.38 -3.18 3.11
C PHE A 77 4.92 -2.48 4.36
N TRP A 78 5.61 -1.36 4.15
CA TRP A 78 6.17 -0.54 5.22
C TRP A 78 5.12 0.48 5.63
N HIS A 79 4.38 0.20 6.70
CA HIS A 79 3.63 1.22 7.41
C HIS A 79 4.64 2.17 8.08
N GLY A 80 4.92 3.33 7.48
CA GLY A 80 5.58 4.45 8.17
C GLY A 80 7.05 4.78 7.83
N TRP A 81 7.63 4.29 6.73
CA TRP A 81 8.97 4.78 6.29
C TRP A 81 8.82 5.81 5.18
N GLY A 82 8.79 7.07 5.59
CA GLY A 82 8.49 8.20 4.74
C GLY A 82 7.12 8.77 5.07
N SER A 83 7.00 9.39 6.24
CA SER A 83 6.07 10.51 6.43
C SER A 83 6.54 11.67 5.54
N ALA A 84 6.46 11.49 4.23
CA ALA A 84 6.19 12.61 3.36
C ALA A 84 4.75 13.00 3.70
N SER A 85 4.61 14.11 4.42
CA SER A 85 3.34 14.81 4.58
C SER A 85 2.58 14.80 3.25
N GLY A 86 1.35 14.26 3.23
CA GLY A 86 0.42 14.48 2.12
C GLY A 86 0.15 13.32 1.15
N SER A 87 -0.11 12.11 1.63
CA SER A 87 -1.10 11.25 0.94
C SER A 87 -2.37 11.27 1.78
N GLY A 88 -3.15 12.33 1.66
CA GLY A 88 -4.50 12.37 2.18
C GLY A 88 -5.25 11.10 1.81
N ARG A 89 -5.89 10.44 2.77
CA ARG A 89 -6.80 9.34 2.46
C ARG A 89 -8.02 9.95 1.80
N ASP A 90 -8.48 9.38 0.68
CA ASP A 90 -9.80 9.71 0.12
C ASP A 90 -10.84 8.83 0.82
N ILE A 91 -11.61 9.44 1.72
CA ILE A 91 -12.61 8.78 2.55
C ILE A 91 -13.98 9.04 1.92
N VAL A 92 -14.62 7.98 1.42
CA VAL A 92 -15.98 8.04 0.88
C VAL A 92 -16.97 7.49 1.90
N PHE A 93 -17.85 8.34 2.39
CA PHE A 93 -18.97 7.97 3.24
C PHE A 93 -20.19 7.60 2.39
N VAL A 94 -20.84 6.49 2.73
CA VAL A 94 -22.09 6.05 2.12
C VAL A 94 -23.10 5.82 3.23
N TRP A 95 -24.14 6.66 3.29
CA TRP A 95 -25.17 6.59 4.33
C TRP A 95 -26.45 5.92 3.86
N ASP A 96 -26.96 4.99 4.68
CA ASP A 96 -28.33 4.53 4.55
C ASP A 96 -29.27 5.65 4.99
N VAL A 97 -30.23 6.02 4.14
CA VAL A 97 -31.28 6.98 4.47
C VAL A 97 -32.66 6.46 4.08
N SER A 98 -32.78 5.14 3.90
CA SER A 98 -34.04 4.46 3.62
C SER A 98 -35.06 4.66 4.76
N MET A 99 -36.32 4.38 4.47
CA MET A 99 -37.43 4.49 5.44
C MET A 99 -37.17 3.73 6.75
N SER A 100 -36.35 2.67 6.71
CA SER A 100 -35.98 1.89 7.89
C SER A 100 -35.18 2.69 8.93
N MET A 101 -34.48 3.76 8.52
CA MET A 101 -33.70 4.65 9.39
C MET A 101 -34.57 5.58 10.24
N GLY A 102 -35.87 5.69 9.92
CA GLY A 102 -36.85 6.40 10.76
C GLY A 102 -37.27 5.62 12.01
N ARG A 103 -36.81 4.37 12.18
CA ARG A 103 -37.13 3.58 13.39
C ARG A 103 -36.53 4.22 14.63
N THR A 104 -37.33 4.30 15.68
CA THR A 104 -36.88 4.81 16.98
C THR A 104 -36.38 3.66 17.85
N MET A 105 -35.19 3.80 18.42
CA MET A 105 -34.65 2.95 19.48
C MET A 105 -34.27 3.83 20.66
N GLN A 106 -34.71 3.47 21.87
CA GLN A 106 -34.34 4.18 23.11
C GLN A 106 -34.65 5.70 23.11
N GLY A 107 -35.64 6.14 22.31
CA GLY A 107 -36.06 7.54 22.23
C GLY A 107 -35.38 8.37 21.14
N GLU A 108 -34.38 7.82 20.44
CA GLU A 108 -33.71 8.45 19.31
C GLU A 108 -33.98 7.67 18.01
N THR A 109 -33.94 8.32 16.86
CA THR A 109 -34.06 7.60 15.57
C THR A 109 -32.74 6.92 15.20
N LEU A 110 -32.79 5.84 14.42
CA LEU A 110 -31.58 5.22 13.86
C LEU A 110 -30.78 6.23 13.01
N PHE A 111 -31.47 7.19 12.39
CA PHE A 111 -30.83 8.29 11.68
C PHE A 111 -30.05 9.23 12.62
N ASP A 112 -30.57 9.54 13.81
CA ASP A 112 -29.85 10.34 14.80
C ASP A 112 -28.57 9.62 15.29
N HIS A 113 -28.66 8.31 15.53
CA HIS A 113 -27.50 7.50 15.83
C HIS A 113 -26.46 7.49 14.69
N LEU A 114 -26.92 7.44 13.44
CA LEU A 114 -26.05 7.51 12.26
C LEU A 114 -25.33 8.86 12.17
N LEU A 115 -26.00 9.97 12.49
CA LEU A 115 -25.36 11.30 12.55
C LEU A 115 -24.26 11.35 13.61
N ASN A 116 -24.57 10.89 14.83
CA ASN A 116 -23.61 10.86 15.94
C ASN A 116 -22.38 9.98 15.62
N ARG A 117 -22.60 8.80 15.02
CA ARG A 117 -21.50 7.93 14.56
C ARG A 117 -20.68 8.53 13.44
N THR A 118 -21.32 9.27 12.54
CA THR A 118 -20.62 9.94 11.44
C THR A 118 -19.71 11.04 11.98
N GLU A 119 -20.18 11.83 12.95
CA GLU A 119 -19.38 12.85 13.63
C GLU A 119 -18.18 12.25 14.36
N GLU A 120 -18.39 11.15 15.08
CA GLU A 120 -17.32 10.38 15.73
C GLU A 120 -16.26 9.92 14.72
N ILE A 121 -16.68 9.34 13.58
CA ILE A 121 -15.75 8.86 12.55
C ILE A 121 -15.01 10.03 11.87
N LEU A 122 -15.69 11.14 11.61
CA LEU A 122 -15.10 12.35 11.04
C LEU A 122 -14.08 13.00 11.99
N SER A 123 -14.22 12.81 13.31
CA SER A 123 -13.23 13.30 14.29
C SER A 123 -11.85 12.65 14.13
N TYR A 124 -11.78 11.41 13.60
CA TYR A 124 -10.53 10.72 13.32
C TYR A 124 -9.90 11.08 11.97
N ALA A 125 -10.61 11.83 11.11
CA ALA A 125 -10.09 12.28 9.82
C ALA A 125 -9.19 13.50 10.01
N SER A 126 -7.96 13.40 9.51
CA SER A 126 -6.96 14.48 9.57
C SER A 126 -7.22 15.51 8.47
N GLU A 127 -6.79 16.76 8.64
CA GLU A 127 -7.00 17.83 7.63
C GLU A 127 -6.38 17.52 6.26
N SER A 128 -5.38 16.64 6.21
CA SER A 128 -4.80 16.16 4.96
C SER A 128 -5.70 15.19 4.20
N ASP A 129 -6.69 14.55 4.85
CA ASP A 129 -7.62 13.60 4.24
C ASP A 129 -8.67 14.35 3.39
N THR A 130 -9.18 13.70 2.34
CA THR A 130 -10.34 14.20 1.57
C THR A 130 -11.58 13.40 1.95
N ILE A 131 -12.71 14.09 2.07
CA ILE A 131 -14.00 13.50 2.42
C ILE A 131 -14.99 13.69 1.28
N ARG A 132 -15.76 12.64 1.03
CA ARG A 132 -16.90 12.65 0.11
C ARG A 132 -18.07 11.95 0.77
N GLY A 133 -19.28 12.37 0.42
CA GLY A 133 -20.48 11.82 1.01
C GLY A 133 -21.54 11.51 -0.04
N MET A 134 -22.11 10.32 0.08
CA MET A 134 -23.18 9.83 -0.76
C MET A 134 -24.29 9.24 0.11
N VAL A 135 -25.53 9.40 -0.34
CA VAL A 135 -26.70 8.76 0.27
C VAL A 135 -27.25 7.69 -0.66
N THR A 136 -27.84 6.66 -0.07
CA THR A 136 -28.33 5.45 -0.77
C THR A 136 -29.64 5.63 -1.54
N ILE A 137 -30.11 6.86 -1.73
CA ILE A 137 -31.38 7.17 -2.40
C ILE A 137 -31.26 6.89 -3.90
N GLY A 138 -32.27 6.22 -4.47
CA GLY A 138 -32.37 6.02 -5.92
C GLY A 138 -31.18 5.25 -6.49
N ARG A 139 -30.35 5.89 -7.31
CA ARG A 139 -29.13 5.30 -7.92
C ARG A 139 -27.83 5.67 -7.18
N GLY A 140 -27.95 6.22 -5.97
CA GLY A 140 -26.83 6.82 -5.24
C GLY A 140 -26.70 8.29 -5.58
N GLU A 141 -27.03 9.16 -4.63
CA GLU A 141 -26.96 10.61 -4.79
C GLU A 141 -25.78 11.16 -3.99
N TRP A 142 -24.92 11.93 -4.67
CA TRP A 142 -23.76 12.55 -4.04
C TRP A 142 -24.15 13.86 -3.36
N LEU A 143 -23.92 13.94 -2.04
CA LEU A 143 -24.04 15.20 -1.29
C LEU A 143 -22.82 16.11 -1.53
N SER A 144 -21.67 15.48 -1.81
CA SER A 144 -20.45 16.13 -2.29
C SER A 144 -19.68 15.16 -3.19
N ALA A 145 -19.78 15.34 -4.50
CA ALA A 145 -19.04 14.54 -5.48
C ALA A 145 -17.56 14.94 -5.54
N ASP A 146 -17.25 16.22 -5.34
CA ASP A 146 -15.88 16.72 -5.34
C ASP A 146 -15.14 16.39 -4.03
N PRO A 147 -13.83 16.09 -4.09
CA PRO A 147 -13.05 15.83 -2.88
C PRO A 147 -12.91 17.12 -2.09
N ALA A 148 -13.54 17.17 -0.92
CA ALA A 148 -13.37 18.28 0.01
C ALA A 148 -12.30 17.89 1.04
N ALA A 149 -11.37 18.80 1.36
CA ALA A 149 -10.44 18.56 2.48
C ALA A 149 -11.23 18.36 3.78
N ALA A 150 -10.76 17.48 4.66
CA ALA A 150 -11.41 17.18 5.94
C ALA A 150 -11.18 18.28 7.00
N THR A 151 -11.38 19.54 6.61
CA THR A 151 -11.42 20.69 7.51
C THR A 151 -12.74 20.69 8.29
N ASP A 152 -12.73 21.25 9.50
CA ASP A 152 -13.93 21.32 10.36
C ASP A 152 -15.14 21.97 9.67
N GLU A 153 -14.91 22.97 8.82
CA GLU A 153 -15.98 23.61 8.05
C GLU A 153 -16.62 22.64 7.03
N ASN A 154 -15.81 21.90 6.28
CA ASN A 154 -16.32 20.93 5.30
C ASN A 154 -17.02 19.74 5.98
N LYS A 155 -16.50 19.30 7.13
CA LYS A 155 -17.16 18.28 7.98
C LYS A 155 -18.54 18.75 8.40
N ARG A 156 -18.66 20.00 8.88
CA ARG A 156 -19.93 20.60 9.30
C ARG A 156 -20.91 20.77 8.14
N GLN A 157 -20.44 21.26 6.99
CA GLN A 157 -21.26 21.39 5.79
C GLN A 157 -21.82 20.04 5.31
N LEU A 158 -21.02 18.97 5.41
CA LEU A 158 -21.45 17.62 5.02
C LEU A 158 -22.53 17.08 5.97
N LEU A 159 -22.36 17.27 7.28
CA LEU A 159 -23.36 16.89 8.28
C LEU A 159 -24.66 17.69 8.13
N GLU A 160 -24.58 18.99 7.84
CA GLU A 160 -25.74 19.85 7.54
C GLU A 160 -26.49 19.37 6.29
N LYS A 161 -25.78 19.04 5.21
CA LYS A 161 -26.38 18.47 4.00
C LYS A 161 -27.07 17.14 4.30
N LEU A 162 -26.42 16.26 5.07
CA LEU A 162 -27.00 14.98 5.46
C LEU A 162 -28.27 15.16 6.30
N LYS A 163 -28.25 16.06 7.29
CA LYS A 163 -29.44 16.40 8.10
C LYS A 163 -30.61 16.91 7.27
N LYS A 164 -30.35 17.71 6.22
CA LYS A 164 -31.39 18.22 5.31
C LYS A 164 -32.06 17.12 4.48
N VAL A 165 -31.32 16.06 4.14
CA VAL A 165 -31.89 14.91 3.42
C VAL A 165 -32.83 14.12 4.31
N GLY A 166 -32.44 13.90 5.58
CA GLY A 166 -33.26 13.17 6.54
C GLY A 166 -33.53 11.73 6.11
N THR A 167 -34.66 11.17 6.57
CA THR A 167 -35.12 9.84 6.16
C THR A 167 -36.03 9.94 4.93
N THR A 168 -35.79 9.10 3.94
CA THR A 168 -36.51 9.11 2.66
C THR A 168 -37.35 7.85 2.50
N GLU A 169 -38.49 7.95 1.81
CA GLU A 169 -39.38 6.80 1.54
C GLU A 169 -38.84 5.83 0.47
N SER A 170 -37.62 6.05 -0.02
CA SER A 170 -36.99 5.23 -1.06
C SER A 170 -36.28 4.00 -0.47
N SER A 171 -36.19 2.93 -1.27
CA SER A 171 -35.35 1.77 -0.97
C SER A 171 -33.87 2.10 -1.13
N ALA A 172 -33.00 1.57 -0.27
CA ALA A 172 -31.56 1.72 -0.41
C ALA A 172 -31.01 0.84 -1.54
N ASP A 173 -30.34 1.44 -2.53
CA ASP A 173 -29.59 0.72 -3.57
C ASP A 173 -28.08 0.76 -3.26
N TRP A 174 -27.64 -0.20 -2.45
CA TRP A 174 -26.23 -0.35 -2.09
C TRP A 174 -25.34 -0.70 -3.27
N HIS A 175 -25.85 -1.42 -4.27
CA HIS A 175 -25.04 -1.88 -5.40
C HIS A 175 -24.70 -0.71 -6.34
N ALA A 176 -25.67 0.14 -6.65
CA ALA A 176 -25.44 1.36 -7.43
C ALA A 176 -24.50 2.33 -6.71
N CYS A 177 -24.67 2.48 -5.39
CA CYS A 177 -23.81 3.30 -4.55
C CYS A 177 -22.37 2.80 -4.55
N LEU A 178 -22.13 1.55 -4.18
CA LEU A 178 -20.79 0.99 -4.10
C LEU A 178 -20.06 1.05 -5.45
N ASN A 179 -20.75 0.78 -6.56
CA ASN A 179 -20.15 0.91 -7.89
C ASN A 179 -19.79 2.37 -8.23
N SER A 180 -20.62 3.33 -7.84
CA SER A 180 -20.35 4.75 -8.05
C SER A 180 -19.18 5.22 -7.20
N ALA A 181 -19.11 4.79 -5.94
CA ALA A 181 -18.01 5.08 -5.03
C ALA A 181 -16.68 4.48 -5.53
N VAL A 182 -16.68 3.22 -5.96
CA VAL A 182 -15.49 2.55 -6.51
C VAL A 182 -14.99 3.22 -7.79
N ARG A 183 -15.90 3.63 -8.69
CA ARG A 183 -15.53 4.35 -9.91
C ARG A 183 -14.84 5.69 -9.62
N LEU A 184 -15.23 6.36 -8.56
CA LEU A 184 -14.65 7.64 -8.15
C LEU A 184 -13.33 7.46 -7.40
N ALA A 185 -13.21 6.40 -6.60
CA ALA A 185 -12.04 6.09 -5.78
C ALA A 185 -10.88 5.47 -6.58
N LEU A 186 -11.12 4.90 -7.76
CA LEU A 186 -10.08 4.37 -8.64
C LEU A 186 -9.52 5.50 -9.53
N PRO A 187 -8.26 5.94 -9.35
CA PRO A 187 -7.64 6.91 -10.23
C PRO A 187 -7.17 6.23 -11.53
N SER A 188 -8.08 5.73 -12.38
CA SER A 188 -7.78 5.35 -13.77
C SER A 188 -9.02 4.92 -14.54
N ALA A 189 -9.63 5.88 -15.26
CA ALA A 189 -10.41 5.62 -16.47
C ALA A 189 -10.54 6.88 -17.35
N ALA A 190 -10.34 8.07 -16.77
CA ALA A 190 -10.42 9.34 -17.51
C ALA A 190 -9.19 9.65 -18.38
N ASN A 191 -8.02 9.06 -18.11
CA ASN A 191 -6.77 9.34 -18.85
C ASN A 191 -6.50 8.38 -20.02
N ALA A 192 -7.43 7.49 -20.40
CA ALA A 192 -7.26 6.56 -21.52
C ALA A 192 -7.99 7.01 -22.81
N ARG A 193 -8.32 8.30 -22.92
CA ARG A 193 -8.84 8.91 -24.16
C ARG A 193 -8.02 10.14 -24.53
N LEU A 194 -6.82 9.92 -25.04
CA LEU A 194 -6.15 10.75 -26.05
C LEU A 194 -5.22 9.85 -26.87
#